data_AF-F9ZI85-F1
#
_entry.id   AF-F9ZI85-F1
#
_cell.length_a   1.000
_cell.length_b   1.000
_cell.length_c   1.000
_cell.angle_alpha   90.00
_cell.angle_beta   90.00
_cell.angle_gamma   90.00
#
_symmetry.space_group_name_H-M   'P 1'
#
loop_
_entity.id
_entity.type
_entity.pdbx_description
1 polymer ?
#
loop_
_entity_poly.entity_id
_entity_poly.type
_entity_poly.pdbx_seq_one_letter_code
_entity_poly.pdbx_strand_id
1 'polypeptide(L)'
;MNRQCFDKAKALIDAANCEDPNREISEGKDWPKELLYSRRMSEMLERYAPDADDVMKLAVSAQHIQRWKSPRSDYPMDRKGYHQWRAELNKFHADTVADLLAKAGYENTFIARIMLIPV
;
A
#
# COMPACT_ATOMS: atom_id res chain seq x y z
N MET A 1 -1.29 11.05 18.41
CA MET A 1 -1.36 9.69 17.85
C MET A 1 -0.06 8.98 18.21
N ASN A 2 -0.11 7.75 18.72
CA ASN A 2 1.08 7.10 19.29
C ASN A 2 2.05 6.71 18.16
N ARG A 3 3.29 7.21 18.23
CA ARG A 3 4.38 6.86 17.29
C ARG A 3 4.55 5.34 17.14
N GLN A 4 4.25 4.60 18.19
CA GLN A 4 4.22 3.13 18.20
C GLN A 4 3.18 2.52 17.24
N CYS A 5 1.99 3.10 17.10
CA CYS A 5 0.97 2.61 16.16
C CYS A 5 1.41 2.83 14.72
N PHE A 6 2.00 3.99 14.44
CA PHE A 6 2.53 4.32 13.11
C PHE A 6 3.65 3.36 12.70
N ASP A 7 4.67 3.22 13.56
CA ASP A 7 5.81 2.34 13.28
C ASP A 7 5.35 0.88 13.08
N LYS A 8 4.38 0.42 13.88
CA LYS A 8 3.77 -0.91 13.74
C LYS A 8 2.99 -1.06 12.42
N ALA A 9 2.19 -0.09 12.03
CA ALA A 9 1.46 -0.11 10.77
C ALA A 9 2.41 -0.14 9.56
N LYS A 10 3.46 0.70 9.58
CA LYS A 10 4.46 0.71 8.51
C LYS A 10 5.19 -0.63 8.40
N ALA A 11 5.59 -1.21 9.54
CA ALA A 11 6.23 -2.54 9.56
C ALA A 11 5.31 -3.64 9.02
N LEU A 12 4.00 -3.60 9.33
CA LEU A 12 3.01 -4.53 8.80
C LEU A 12 2.83 -4.40 7.28
N ILE A 13 2.77 -3.17 6.76
CA ILE A 13 2.69 -2.88 5.33
C ILE A 13 3.96 -3.39 4.61
N ASP A 14 5.13 -3.11 5.17
CA ASP A 14 6.41 -3.55 4.60
C ASP A 14 6.54 -5.07 4.61
N ALA A 15 6.13 -5.74 5.69
CA ALA A 15 6.09 -7.19 5.77
C ALA A 15 5.18 -7.79 4.69
N ALA A 16 3.96 -7.25 4.54
CA ALA A 16 3.01 -7.71 3.54
C ALA A 16 3.52 -7.54 2.10
N ASN A 17 4.23 -6.44 1.80
CA ASN A 17 4.84 -6.20 0.50
C ASN A 17 6.14 -6.99 0.28
N CYS A 18 6.84 -7.38 1.35
CA CYS A 18 8.03 -8.23 1.28
C CYS A 18 7.71 -9.65 0.80
N GLU A 19 6.46 -10.09 0.94
CA GLU A 19 5.96 -11.37 0.41
C GLU A 19 5.86 -11.41 -1.12
N ASP A 20 6.08 -10.29 -1.81
CA ASP A 20 6.03 -10.24 -3.28
C ASP A 20 7.12 -11.13 -3.91
N PRO A 21 6.74 -12.17 -4.69
CA PRO A 21 7.71 -13.05 -5.34
C PRO A 21 8.42 -12.37 -6.52
N ASN A 22 7.89 -11.25 -7.02
CA ASN A 22 8.50 -10.50 -8.11
C ASN A 22 9.66 -9.65 -7.57
N ARG A 23 10.79 -9.71 -8.26
CA ARG A 23 12.05 -9.11 -7.82
C ARG A 23 12.54 -8.04 -8.78
N GLU A 24 13.04 -6.93 -8.26
CA GLU A 24 13.65 -5.83 -9.01
C GLU A 24 15.02 -5.46 -8.44
N ILE A 25 15.99 -5.18 -9.32
CA ILE A 25 17.31 -4.69 -8.92
C ILE A 25 17.27 -3.17 -8.85
N SER A 26 17.63 -2.60 -7.70
CA SER A 26 17.77 -1.16 -7.49
C SER A 26 18.98 -0.90 -6.61
N GLU A 27 19.85 0.03 -7.02
CA GLU A 27 21.08 0.39 -6.30
C GLU A 27 22.00 -0.82 -6.03
N GLY A 28 22.04 -1.77 -6.97
CA GLY A 28 22.84 -3.00 -6.83
C GLY A 28 22.29 -4.01 -5.82
N LYS A 29 21.11 -3.76 -5.24
CA LYS A 29 20.41 -4.69 -4.35
C LYS A 29 19.14 -5.22 -5.01
N ASP A 30 18.82 -6.46 -4.69
CA ASP A 30 17.60 -7.14 -5.09
C ASP A 30 16.47 -6.89 -4.06
N TRP A 31 15.30 -6.46 -4.54
CA TRP A 31 14.14 -6.09 -3.73
C TRP A 31 12.85 -6.78 -4.20
N PRO A 32 11.95 -7.16 -3.29
CA PRO A 32 10.54 -7.41 -3.63
C PRO A 32 9.94 -6.17 -4.28
N LYS A 33 9.27 -6.34 -5.42
CA LYS A 33 8.85 -5.25 -6.29
C LYS A 33 7.92 -4.26 -5.60
N GLU A 34 6.83 -4.74 -4.97
CA GLU A 34 5.91 -3.82 -4.29
C GLU A 34 6.51 -3.18 -3.02
N LEU A 35 7.50 -3.82 -2.37
CA LEU A 35 8.24 -3.20 -1.25
C LEU A 35 9.11 -2.04 -1.75
N LEU A 36 9.81 -2.24 -2.87
CA LEU A 36 10.60 -1.19 -3.49
C LEU A 36 9.73 -0.02 -3.95
N TYR A 37 8.54 -0.31 -4.51
CA TYR A 37 7.56 0.71 -4.87
C TYR A 37 7.13 1.53 -3.65
N SER A 38 6.71 0.87 -2.57
CA SER A 38 6.33 1.51 -1.31
C SER A 38 7.41 2.47 -0.82
N ARG A 39 8.68 2.02 -0.79
CA ARG A 39 9.82 2.84 -0.38
C ARG A 39 9.99 4.09 -1.25
N ARG A 40 9.98 3.93 -2.58
CA ARG A 40 10.13 5.05 -3.53
C ARG A 40 9.02 6.09 -3.36
N MET A 41 7.79 5.63 -3.13
CA MET A 41 6.64 6.51 -2.93
C MET A 41 6.73 7.24 -1.59
N SER A 42 7.14 6.59 -0.50
CA SER A 42 7.40 7.25 0.78
C SER A 42 8.51 8.29 0.68
N GLU A 43 9.63 7.97 0.01
CA GLU A 43 10.73 8.92 -0.25
C GLU A 43 10.27 10.11 -1.10
N MET A 44 9.35 9.88 -2.05
CA MET A 44 8.73 10.95 -2.83
C MET A 44 7.89 11.86 -1.94
N LEU A 45 7.01 11.30 -1.10
CA LEU A 45 6.17 12.07 -0.20
C LEU A 45 7.01 12.96 0.73
N GLU A 46 8.08 12.41 1.30
CA GLU A 46 8.97 13.16 2.19
C GLU A 46 9.60 14.38 1.50
N ARG A 47 9.94 14.27 0.20
CA ARG A 47 10.52 15.38 -0.57
C ARG A 47 9.52 16.48 -0.91
N TYR A 48 8.27 16.12 -1.19
CA TYR A 48 7.26 17.07 -1.69
C TYR A 48 6.33 17.60 -0.59
N ALA A 49 6.14 16.84 0.49
CA ALA A 49 5.26 17.17 1.61
C ALA A 49 5.78 16.53 2.91
N PRO A 50 6.92 17.00 3.47
CA PRO A 50 7.50 16.46 4.70
C PRO A 50 6.53 16.51 5.90
N ASP A 51 5.67 17.53 5.92
CA ASP A 51 4.66 17.76 6.95
C ASP A 51 3.36 16.95 6.72
N ALA A 52 3.35 16.01 5.78
CA ALA A 52 2.21 15.13 5.54
C ALA A 52 1.82 14.37 6.82
N ASP A 53 0.51 14.26 7.05
CA ASP A 53 -0.01 13.53 8.20
C ASP A 53 0.20 12.01 8.08
N ASP A 54 0.04 11.30 9.19
CA ASP A 54 0.20 9.85 9.24
C ASP A 54 -0.74 9.13 8.26
N VAL A 55 -1.92 9.69 7.99
CA VAL A 55 -2.88 9.12 7.03
C VAL A 55 -2.25 9.08 5.64
N MET A 56 -1.70 10.21 5.18
CA MET A 56 -1.05 10.27 3.88
C MET A 56 0.20 9.41 3.81
N LYS A 57 1.03 9.43 4.86
CA LYS A 57 2.25 8.61 4.95
C LYS A 57 1.95 7.11 4.83
N LEU A 58 0.91 6.63 5.53
CA LEU A 58 0.49 5.23 5.46
C LEU A 58 -0.20 4.90 4.13
N ALA A 59 -1.01 5.81 3.57
CA ALA A 59 -1.71 5.58 2.31
C ALA A 59 -0.72 5.41 1.16
N VAL A 60 0.26 6.31 1.06
CA VAL A 60 1.32 6.26 0.06
C VAL A 60 2.15 4.97 0.20
N SER A 61 2.44 4.55 1.43
CA SER A 61 3.17 3.30 1.68
C SER A 61 2.38 2.06 1.25
N ALA A 62 1.05 2.14 1.24
CA ALA A 62 0.17 1.02 0.95
C ALA A 62 -0.49 1.06 -0.44
N GLN A 63 -0.10 2.01 -1.30
CA GLN A 63 -0.72 2.21 -2.62
C GLN A 63 -0.74 0.92 -3.47
N HIS A 64 0.33 0.13 -3.43
CA HIS A 64 0.39 -1.17 -4.12
C HIS A 64 0.40 -2.37 -3.15
N ILE A 65 -0.24 -2.24 -2.00
CA ILE A 65 -0.21 -3.29 -0.97
C ILE A 65 -0.61 -4.65 -1.53
N GLN A 66 0.33 -5.61 -1.55
CA GLN A 66 0.12 -6.96 -2.07
C GLN A 66 -0.49 -7.03 -3.48
N ARG A 67 -0.27 -6.00 -4.31
CA ARG A 67 -0.87 -5.86 -5.65
C ARG A 67 -0.63 -7.08 -6.54
N TRP A 68 0.50 -7.76 -6.38
CA TRP A 68 0.86 -8.99 -7.10
C TRP A 68 -0.15 -10.13 -6.93
N LYS A 69 -0.99 -10.11 -5.87
CA LYS A 69 -2.07 -11.07 -5.63
C LYS A 69 -3.30 -10.86 -6.53
N SER A 70 -3.40 -9.73 -7.23
CA SER A 70 -4.49 -9.44 -8.18
C SER A 70 -3.92 -9.03 -9.57
N PRO A 71 -3.40 -10.01 -10.34
CA PRO A 71 -2.84 -9.78 -11.66
C PRO A 71 -3.87 -9.24 -12.65
N ARG A 72 -3.48 -8.28 -13.49
CA ARG A 72 -4.33 -7.78 -14.58
C ARG A 72 -4.69 -8.88 -15.58
N SER A 73 -3.84 -9.89 -15.74
CA SER A 73 -4.04 -11.03 -16.66
C SER A 73 -5.26 -11.88 -16.32
N ASP A 74 -5.76 -11.81 -15.09
CA ASP A 74 -6.88 -12.63 -14.62
C ASP A 74 -8.24 -12.09 -15.10
N TYR A 75 -8.23 -10.95 -15.80
CA TYR A 75 -9.41 -10.26 -16.30
C TYR A 75 -9.33 -10.09 -17.82
N PRO A 76 -10.47 -10.01 -18.54
CA PRO A 76 -10.48 -9.79 -19.99
C PRO A 76 -9.63 -8.58 -20.42
N MET A 77 -8.82 -8.72 -21.47
CA MET A 77 -7.92 -7.65 -21.97
C MET A 77 -8.66 -6.60 -22.81
N ASP A 78 -9.80 -6.15 -22.30
CA ASP A 78 -10.61 -5.08 -22.86
C ASP A 78 -10.83 -3.96 -21.81
N ARG A 79 -11.57 -2.93 -22.22
CA ARG A 79 -11.89 -1.79 -21.36
C ARG A 79 -12.76 -2.19 -20.16
N LYS A 80 -13.71 -3.10 -20.34
CA LYS A 80 -14.63 -3.54 -19.28
C LYS A 80 -13.87 -4.33 -18.21
N GLY A 81 -13.03 -5.27 -18.63
CA GLY A 81 -12.15 -6.05 -17.76
C GLY A 81 -11.14 -5.18 -17.03
N TYR A 82 -10.61 -4.12 -17.66
CA TYR A 82 -9.77 -3.14 -16.96
C TYR A 82 -10.53 -2.42 -15.83
N HIS A 83 -11.75 -1.93 -16.10
CA HIS A 83 -12.55 -1.26 -15.08
C HIS A 83 -12.94 -2.20 -13.94
N GLN A 84 -13.28 -3.45 -14.25
CA GLN A 84 -13.56 -4.47 -13.25
C GLN A 84 -12.35 -4.76 -12.37
N TRP A 85 -11.20 -5.07 -12.99
CA TRP A 85 -9.94 -5.29 -12.28
C TRP A 85 -9.59 -4.11 -11.38
N ARG A 86 -9.69 -2.87 -11.88
CA ARG A 86 -9.34 -1.69 -11.09
C ARG A 86 -10.27 -1.50 -9.88
N ALA A 87 -11.56 -1.77 -10.04
CA ALA A 87 -12.53 -1.70 -8.95
C ALA A 87 -12.25 -2.76 -7.87
N GLU A 88 -12.01 -4.01 -8.27
CA GLU A 88 -11.69 -5.11 -7.36
C GLU A 88 -10.32 -4.90 -6.68
N LEU A 89 -9.33 -4.38 -7.40
CA LEU A 89 -8.02 -4.04 -6.87
C LEU A 89 -8.09 -2.93 -5.81
N ASN A 90 -8.85 -1.85 -6.07
CA ASN A 90 -9.05 -0.79 -5.08
C ASN A 90 -9.67 -1.32 -3.80
N LYS A 91 -10.69 -2.18 -3.93
CA LYS A 91 -11.34 -2.81 -2.78
C LYS A 91 -10.36 -3.70 -2.01
N PHE A 92 -9.62 -4.55 -2.71
CA PHE A 92 -8.61 -5.41 -2.13
C PHE A 92 -7.55 -4.62 -1.34
N HIS A 93 -7.01 -3.54 -1.91
CA HIS A 93 -6.06 -2.68 -1.22
C HIS A 93 -6.68 -2.03 0.02
N ALA A 94 -7.87 -1.44 -0.10
CA ALA A 94 -8.55 -0.77 1.01
C ALA A 94 -8.82 -1.73 2.17
N ASP A 95 -9.36 -2.92 1.90
CA ASP A 95 -9.65 -3.96 2.89
C ASP A 95 -8.33 -4.44 3.55
N THR A 96 -7.28 -4.67 2.76
CA THR A 96 -5.97 -5.11 3.28
C THR A 96 -5.35 -4.06 4.21
N VAL A 97 -5.37 -2.78 3.81
CA VAL A 97 -4.85 -1.69 4.66
C VAL A 97 -5.65 -1.57 5.94
N ALA A 98 -6.99 -1.61 5.87
CA ALA A 98 -7.85 -1.53 7.03
C ALA A 98 -7.51 -2.61 8.06
N ASP A 99 -7.33 -3.86 7.62
CA ASP A 99 -6.94 -4.98 8.48
C ASP A 99 -5.57 -4.78 9.14
N LEU A 100 -4.58 -4.28 8.40
CA LEU A 100 -3.24 -4.01 8.96
C LEU A 100 -3.26 -2.85 9.96
N LEU A 101 -4.03 -1.79 9.69
CA LEU A 101 -4.18 -0.67 10.61
C LEU A 101 -4.92 -1.05 11.89
N ALA A 102 -5.96 -1.88 11.80
CA ALA A 102 -6.66 -2.42 12.96
C ALA A 102 -5.68 -3.25 13.83
N LYS A 103 -4.86 -4.10 13.23
CA LYS A 103 -3.79 -4.86 13.94
C LYS A 103 -2.73 -3.93 14.55
N ALA A 104 -2.46 -2.79 13.92
CA ALA A 104 -1.55 -1.79 14.44
C ALA A 104 -2.14 -0.99 15.62
N GLY A 105 -3.45 -1.03 15.83
CA GLY A 105 -4.15 -0.37 16.93
C GLY A 105 -4.77 0.98 16.55
N TYR A 106 -5.03 1.22 15.27
CA TYR A 106 -5.77 2.41 14.82
C TYR A 106 -7.28 2.23 15.00
N GLU A 107 -7.96 3.33 15.34
CA GLU A 107 -9.41 3.37 15.45
C GLU A 107 -10.09 3.44 14.08
N ASN A 108 -11.37 3.04 14.03
CA ASN A 108 -12.18 3.03 12.82
C ASN A 108 -12.27 4.39 12.12
N THR A 109 -12.20 5.50 12.87
CA THR A 109 -12.22 6.86 12.29
C THR A 109 -10.98 7.14 11.46
N PHE A 110 -9.80 6.69 11.91
CA PHE A 110 -8.55 6.80 11.16
C PHE A 110 -8.56 5.88 9.94
N ILE A 111 -9.02 4.64 10.11
CA ILE A 111 -9.14 3.65 9.03
C ILE A 111 -10.11 4.15 7.94
N ALA A 112 -11.24 4.74 8.33
CA ALA A 112 -12.18 5.31 7.36
C ALA A 112 -11.54 6.46 6.55
N ARG A 113 -10.70 7.30 7.18
CA ARG A 113 -9.98 8.36 6.46
C ARG A 113 -9.01 7.80 5.42
N ILE A 114 -8.25 6.74 5.74
CA ILE A 114 -7.30 6.17 4.79
C ILE A 114 -8.01 5.51 3.60
N MET A 115 -9.15 4.86 3.84
CA MET A 115 -9.94 4.19 2.80
C MET A 115 -10.54 5.14 1.76
N LEU A 116 -10.62 6.44 2.07
CA LEU A 116 -11.05 7.47 1.10
C LEU A 116 -9.93 7.88 0.15
N ILE A 117 -8.68 7.50 0.44
CA ILE A 117 -7.53 7.75 -0.42
C ILE A 117 -7.39 6.56 -1.38
N PRO A 118 -7.30 6.79 -2.70
CA PRO A 118 -7.00 5.72 -3.65
C PRO A 118 -5.61 5.16 -3.34
N VAL A 119 -5.61 3.99 -2.68
CA VAL A 119 -4.45 3.11 -2.56
C VAL A 119 -4.35 2.26 -3.83
#